data_AF-A0A5N5DX54-F1
#
_entry.id   AF-A0A5N5DX54-F1
#
_cell.length_a   1.000
_cell.length_b   1.000
_cell.length_c   1.000
_cell.angle_alpha   90.00
_cell.angle_beta   90.00
_cell.angle_gamma   90.00
#
_symmetry.space_group_name_H-M   'P 1'
#
loop_
_entity.id
_entity.type
_entity.pdbx_description
1 polymer ?
#
loop_
_entity_poly.entity_id
_entity_poly.type
_entity_poly.pdbx_seq_one_letter_code
_entity_poly.pdbx_strand_id
1 'polypeptide(L)' 'PRTDVILVESSDSVGPLRSKGMAECCINPVAPALANALQDATGSRFRSLPLTPERIYTGLNR' A
#
# COMPACT_ATOMS: atom_id res chain seq x y z
N PRO A 1 -7.71 -4.73 -8.21
CA PRO A 1 -8.91 -4.66 -7.35
C PRO A 1 -9.76 -3.48 -7.80
N ARG A 2 -11.03 -3.39 -7.38
CA ARG A 2 -11.79 -2.15 -7.55
C ARG A 2 -11.03 -1.03 -6.82
N THR A 3 -10.80 0.09 -7.49
CA THR A 3 -9.99 1.20 -6.96
C THR A 3 -10.82 2.47 -7.03
N ASP A 4 -11.01 3.13 -5.89
CA ASP A 4 -11.61 4.45 -5.80
C ASP A 4 -10.50 5.50 -5.69
N VAL A 5 -10.64 6.62 -6.39
CA VAL A 5 -9.66 7.72 -6.39
C VAL A 5 -10.24 8.90 -5.64
N ILE A 6 -9.58 9.28 -4.54
CA ILE A 6 -9.98 10.40 -3.69
C ILE A 6 -8.89 11.47 -3.82
N LEU A 7 -9.27 12.64 -4.35
CA LEU A 7 -8.37 13.80 -4.42
C LEU A 7 -8.48 14.58 -3.11
N VAL A 8 -7.36 14.72 -2.41
CA VAL A 8 -7.29 15.51 -1.18
C VAL A 8 -6.84 16.92 -1.51
N GLU A 9 -7.67 17.90 -1.17
CA GLU A 9 -7.32 19.31 -1.33
C GLU A 9 -6.12 19.66 -0.46
N SER A 10 -5.00 19.99 -1.09
CA SER A 10 -3.83 20.51 -0.41
C SER A 10 -2.95 21.29 -1.40
N SER A 11 -2.19 22.25 -0.89
CA SER A 11 -1.31 23.10 -1.69
C SER A 11 0.15 22.92 -1.31
N ASP A 12 1.05 23.07 -2.28
CA ASP A 12 2.48 23.21 -2.06
C ASP A 12 2.92 24.67 -2.19
N SER A 13 3.89 25.10 -1.38
CA SER A 13 4.45 26.45 -1.45
C SER A 13 5.44 26.64 -2.61
N VAL A 14 6.05 25.56 -3.11
CA VAL A 14 7.09 25.61 -4.14
C VAL A 14 6.63 25.09 -5.50
N GLY A 15 5.59 24.27 -5.55
CA GLY A 15 5.08 23.69 -6.80
C GLY A 15 4.41 24.73 -7.73
N PRO A 16 4.58 24.61 -9.06
CA PRO A 16 3.88 25.49 -9.99
C PRO A 16 2.37 25.34 -9.80
N LEU A 17 1.64 26.46 -9.82
CA LEU A 17 0.20 26.48 -9.55
C LEU A 17 -0.19 25.83 -8.21
N ARG A 18 0.72 25.83 -7.21
CA ARG A 18 0.55 25.17 -5.90
C ARG A 18 0.40 23.64 -5.95
N SER A 19 0.83 23.00 -7.03
CA SER A 19 0.74 21.55 -7.25
C SER A 19 1.73 20.72 -6.43
N LYS A 20 1.47 19.41 -6.32
CA LYS A 20 2.34 18.41 -5.67
C LYS A 20 2.62 17.24 -6.59
N GLY A 21 3.79 16.62 -6.43
CA GLY A 21 4.08 15.34 -7.08
C GLY A 21 3.17 14.23 -6.54
N MET A 22 2.61 13.41 -7.43
CA MET A 22 1.64 12.37 -7.03
C MET A 22 1.97 10.96 -7.55
N ALA A 23 2.84 10.82 -8.55
CA ALA A 23 3.09 9.54 -9.22
C ALA A 23 3.58 8.44 -8.26
N GLU A 24 4.57 8.75 -7.42
CA GLU A 24 5.15 7.78 -6.46
C GLU A 24 4.30 7.62 -5.20
N CYS A 25 3.60 8.67 -4.78
CA CYS A 25 2.76 8.67 -3.59
C CYS A 25 1.63 7.64 -3.69
N CYS A 26 1.11 7.38 -4.89
CA CYS A 26 0.06 6.39 -5.11
C CYS A 26 0.56 4.93 -5.04
N ILE A 27 1.81 4.66 -5.43
CA ILE A 27 2.31 3.28 -5.55
C ILE A 27 3.00 2.78 -4.27
N ASN A 28 3.72 3.65 -3.57
CA ASN A 28 4.43 3.31 -2.33
C ASN A 28 3.55 2.67 -1.24
N PRO A 29 2.31 3.13 -0.97
CA PRO A 29 1.49 2.55 0.10
C PRO A 29 0.82 1.22 -0.26
N VAL A 30 0.84 0.79 -1.53
CA VAL A 30 0.08 -0.41 -1.97
C VAL A 30 0.59 -1.69 -1.28
N ALA A 31 1.90 -1.93 -1.30
CA ALA A 31 2.49 -3.12 -0.71
C ALA A 31 2.30 -3.20 0.83
N PRO A 32 2.58 -2.16 1.63
CA PRO A 32 2.32 -2.20 3.06
C PRO A 32 0.82 -2.29 3.40
N ALA A 33 -0.07 -1.67 2.61
CA ALA A 33 -1.51 -1.81 2.81
C ALA A 33 -1.97 -3.27 2.65
N LEU A 34 -1.51 -3.97 1.62
CA LEU A 34 -1.80 -5.39 1.42
C LEU A 34 -1.21 -6.27 2.53
N ALA A 35 0.02 -6.00 2.97
CA ALA A 35 0.65 -6.74 4.06
C ALA A 35 -0.07 -6.53 5.41
N ASN A 36 -0.58 -5.32 5.67
CA ASN A 36 -1.41 -5.02 6.83
C ASN A 36 -2.77 -5.72 6.75
N ALA A 37 -3.40 -5.75 5.57
CA ALA A 37 -4.65 -6.48 5.37
C ALA A 37 -4.51 -7.99 5.61
N LEU A 38 -3.37 -8.60 5.21
CA LEU A 38 -3.09 -10.00 5.55
C LEU A 38 -2.91 -10.22 7.05
N GLN A 39 -2.20 -9.33 7.74
CA GLN A 39 -2.07 -9.40 9.20
C GLN A 39 -3.44 -9.31 9.88
N ASP A 40 -4.30 -8.40 9.42
CA ASP A 40 -5.65 -8.21 9.95
C ASP A 40 -6.52 -9.46 9.73
N ALA A 41 -6.46 -10.04 8.52
CA ALA A 41 -7.25 -11.21 8.16
C ALA A 41 -6.77 -12.53 8.80
N THR A 42 -5.49 -12.65 9.15
CA THR A 42 -4.88 -13.94 9.53
C THR A 42 -4.20 -13.97 10.89
N GLY A 43 -3.93 -12.80 11.49
CA GLY A 43 -3.08 -12.69 12.68
C GLY A 43 -1.57 -12.82 12.42
N SER A 44 -1.16 -13.16 11.19
CA SER A 44 0.24 -13.43 10.84
C SER A 44 0.92 -12.27 10.10
N ARG A 45 2.13 -11.90 10.53
CA ARG A 45 2.87 -10.74 9.99
C ARG A 45 3.85 -11.13 8.90
N PHE A 46 3.57 -10.71 7.66
CA PHE A 46 4.46 -10.89 6.52
C PHE A 46 5.37 -9.66 6.32
N ARG A 47 6.69 -9.82 6.43
CA ARG A 47 7.70 -8.74 6.30
C ARG A 47 8.53 -8.81 5.02
N SER A 48 8.18 -9.71 4.11
CA SER A 48 8.97 -9.95 2.90
C SER A 48 8.06 -10.08 1.70
N LEU A 49 8.33 -9.23 0.70
CA LEU A 49 7.63 -9.20 -0.58
C LEU A 49 8.37 -10.07 -1.61
N PRO A 50 7.70 -10.56 -2.67
CA PRO A 50 6.25 -10.45 -2.93
C PRO A 50 5.41 -11.37 -2.02
N LEU A 51 4.13 -11.02 -1.83
CA LEU A 51 3.13 -11.80 -1.07
C LEU A 51 2.51 -12.89 -1.96
N THR A 52 3.31 -13.87 -2.38
CA THR A 52 2.82 -14.97 -3.23
C THR A 52 1.99 -15.97 -2.42
N PRO A 53 1.07 -16.72 -3.05
CA PRO A 53 0.30 -17.76 -2.37
C PRO A 53 1.16 -18.77 -1.60
N GLU A 54 2.31 -19.18 -2.14
CA GLU A 54 3.21 -20.15 -1.50
C GLU A 54 3.82 -19.59 -0.21
N ARG A 55 4.20 -18.30 -0.22
CA ARG A 55 4.77 -17.63 0.96
C ARG A 55 3.71 -17.37 2.02
N ILE A 56 2.49 -17.05 1.60
CA ILE A 56 1.34 -16.91 2.50
C ILE A 56 1.05 -18.27 3.14
N TYR A 57 0.86 -19.31 2.34
CA TYR A 57 0.59 -20.68 2.83
C TYR A 57 1.67 -21.16 3.81
N THR A 58 2.95 -21.00 3.44
CA THR A 58 4.06 -21.39 4.31
C THR A 58 4.07 -20.57 5.61
N GLY A 59 3.76 -19.28 5.55
CA GLY A 59 3.74 -18.40 6.73
C GLY A 59 2.55 -18.62 7.66
N LEU A 60 1.44 -19.18 7.17
CA LEU A 60 0.26 -19.54 7.97
C LEU A 60 0.39 -20.90 8.65
N ASN A 61 1.23 -21.80 8.12
CA ASN A 61 1.45 -23.16 8.65
C ASN A 61 2.72 -23.27 9.52
N ARG A 62 3.20 -22.14 10.06
CA ARG A 62 4.28 -22.09 11.06
C ARG A 62 3.69 -21.80 12.42
#